data_AF-A0A5C2CWE8-F1
#
_entry.id   AF-A0A5C2CWE8-F1
#
_cell.length_a   1.000
_cell.length_b   1.000
_cell.length_c   1.000
_cell.angle_alpha   90.00
_cell.angle_beta   90.00
_cell.angle_gamma   90.00
#
_symmetry.space_group_name_H-M   'P 1'
#
loop_
_entity.id
_entity.type
_entity.pdbx_description
1 polymer ?
#
loop_
_entity_poly.entity_id
_entity_poly.type
_entity_poly.pdbx_seq_one_letter_code
_entity_poly.pdbx_strand_id
1 'polypeptide(L)'
;MIDSARERALRAGSPETTALIDAWDAMIGLRLGDVNRARELLDNAERGVHNDTTFPSDHVRTLTSTVRASLCLDLGDTVGAQKALELAYAAALHTRGRPILALVAVNVAALAVATGGTARPPSARCRLPSARRARPHRLPRPRTHLPGPGRTGRRILCRGIRQRLGVERQDSHDRSRPGEAAPRDQLNPCENASASARRAQMSRPNDYRRRLVNQPHGHTFL
;
A
#
# COMPACT_ATOMS: atom_id res chain seq x y z
N MET A 1 -11.27 3.59 -19.42
CA MET A 1 -10.55 2.28 -19.43
C MET A 1 -11.11 1.32 -18.39
N ILE A 2 -11.30 1.76 -17.14
CA ILE A 2 -11.89 0.93 -16.07
C ILE A 2 -13.31 0.46 -16.43
N ASP A 3 -14.16 1.33 -16.97
CA ASP A 3 -15.54 0.96 -17.36
C ASP A 3 -15.58 -0.16 -18.41
N SER A 4 -14.67 -0.12 -19.39
CA SER A 4 -14.55 -1.18 -20.39
C SER A 4 -14.03 -2.49 -19.81
N ALA A 5 -13.17 -2.45 -18.79
CA ALA A 5 -12.73 -3.66 -18.08
C ALA A 5 -13.89 -4.25 -17.26
N ARG A 6 -14.66 -3.40 -16.57
CA ARG A 6 -15.86 -3.78 -15.82
C ARG A 6 -16.90 -4.43 -16.73
N GLU A 7 -17.18 -3.81 -17.86
CA GLU A 7 -18.15 -4.33 -18.84
C GLU A 7 -17.73 -5.72 -19.35
N ARG A 8 -16.44 -5.92 -19.64
CA ARG A 8 -15.93 -7.24 -20.04
C ARG A 8 -16.04 -8.27 -18.92
N ALA A 9 -15.75 -7.89 -17.67
CA ALA A 9 -15.87 -8.79 -16.51
C ALA A 9 -17.33 -9.23 -16.27
N LEU A 10 -18.28 -8.29 -16.41
CA LEU A 10 -19.71 -8.57 -16.34
C LEU A 10 -20.15 -9.50 -17.47
N ARG A 11 -19.73 -9.23 -18.71
CA ARG A 11 -20.01 -10.10 -19.87
C ARG A 11 -19.44 -11.50 -19.72
N ALA A 12 -18.31 -11.65 -19.03
CA ALA A 12 -17.69 -12.94 -18.72
C ALA A 12 -18.33 -13.65 -17.50
N GLY A 13 -19.25 -12.99 -16.78
CA GLY A 13 -19.89 -13.57 -15.60
C GLY A 13 -18.93 -13.86 -14.44
N SER A 14 -17.81 -13.14 -14.33
CA SER A 14 -16.84 -13.33 -13.24
C SER A 14 -17.06 -12.28 -12.12
N PRO A 15 -17.74 -12.65 -11.02
CA PRO A 15 -17.98 -11.73 -9.91
C PRO A 15 -16.67 -11.33 -9.22
N GLU A 16 -15.68 -12.23 -9.13
CA GLU A 16 -14.40 -11.94 -8.50
C GLU A 16 -13.55 -10.98 -9.33
N THR A 17 -13.59 -11.10 -10.66
CA THR A 17 -12.93 -10.11 -11.55
C THR A 17 -13.60 -8.75 -11.44
N THR A 18 -14.93 -8.72 -11.32
CA THR A 18 -15.67 -7.46 -11.11
C THR A 18 -15.29 -6.81 -9.78
N ALA A 19 -15.24 -7.60 -8.69
CA ALA A 19 -14.83 -7.13 -7.37
C ALA A 19 -13.37 -6.62 -7.36
N LEU A 20 -12.47 -7.27 -8.11
CA LEU A 20 -11.09 -6.80 -8.26
C LEU A 20 -11.04 -5.42 -8.94
N ILE A 21 -11.84 -5.22 -9.99
CA ILE A 21 -11.92 -3.93 -10.70
C ILE A 21 -12.52 -2.86 -9.79
N ASP A 22 -13.58 -3.18 -9.05
CA ASP A 22 -14.19 -2.30 -8.05
C ASP A 22 -13.19 -1.83 -6.99
N ALA A 23 -12.39 -2.76 -6.44
CA ALA A 23 -11.39 -2.44 -5.43
C ALA A 23 -10.28 -1.52 -5.98
N TRP A 24 -9.84 -1.73 -7.23
CA TRP A 24 -8.88 -0.82 -7.88
C TRP A 24 -9.47 0.56 -8.15
N ASP A 25 -10.70 0.63 -8.65
CA ASP A 25 -11.39 1.90 -8.91
C ASP A 25 -11.63 2.67 -7.60
N ALA A 26 -11.99 1.97 -6.52
CA ALA A 26 -12.08 2.55 -5.18
C ALA A 26 -10.74 3.14 -4.71
N MET A 27 -9.62 2.40 -4.88
CA MET A 27 -8.29 2.91 -4.50
C MET A 27 -7.91 4.18 -5.27
N ILE A 28 -8.22 4.23 -6.57
CA ILE A 28 -7.99 5.41 -7.41
C ILE A 28 -8.91 6.55 -6.97
N GLY A 29 -10.18 6.28 -6.70
CA GLY A 29 -11.17 7.23 -6.20
C GLY A 29 -10.72 7.92 -4.92
N LEU A 30 -10.25 7.16 -3.91
CA LEU A 30 -9.69 7.72 -2.68
C LEU A 30 -8.54 8.69 -2.96
N ARG A 31 -7.60 8.32 -3.82
CA ARG A 31 -6.45 9.16 -4.17
C ARG A 31 -6.84 10.43 -4.92
N LEU A 32 -7.96 10.42 -5.64
CA LEU A 32 -8.52 11.58 -6.33
C LEU A 32 -9.45 12.42 -5.44
N GLY A 33 -9.76 11.96 -4.23
CA GLY A 33 -10.64 12.63 -3.28
C GLY A 33 -12.13 12.32 -3.48
N ASP A 34 -12.49 11.34 -4.31
CA ASP A 34 -13.86 10.86 -4.48
C ASP A 34 -14.18 9.76 -3.45
N VAL A 35 -14.26 10.18 -2.18
CA VAL A 35 -14.39 9.27 -1.03
C VAL A 35 -15.72 8.53 -1.02
N ASN A 36 -16.81 9.17 -1.47
CA ASN A 36 -18.14 8.56 -1.46
C ASN A 36 -18.25 7.43 -2.49
N ARG A 37 -17.84 7.70 -3.74
CA ARG A 37 -17.80 6.66 -4.77
C ARG A 37 -16.84 5.53 -4.38
N ALA A 38 -15.69 5.86 -3.80
CA ALA A 38 -14.76 4.84 -3.35
C ALA A 38 -15.34 3.93 -2.28
N ARG A 39 -16.14 4.47 -1.35
CA ARG A 39 -16.85 3.67 -0.34
C ARG A 39 -17.86 2.72 -0.98
N GLU A 40 -18.70 3.21 -1.89
CA GLU A 40 -19.69 2.38 -2.58
C GLU A 40 -19.04 1.24 -3.37
N LEU A 41 -17.99 1.54 -4.12
CA LEU A 41 -17.21 0.55 -4.87
C LEU A 41 -16.55 -0.47 -3.95
N LEU A 42 -16.00 -0.01 -2.82
CA LEU A 42 -15.39 -0.89 -1.83
C LEU A 42 -16.42 -1.85 -1.22
N ASP A 43 -17.59 -1.34 -0.83
CA ASP A 43 -18.66 -2.15 -0.25
C ASP A 43 -19.19 -3.18 -1.26
N ASN A 44 -19.28 -2.81 -2.55
CA ASN A 44 -19.61 -3.73 -3.63
C ASN A 44 -18.54 -4.82 -3.79
N ALA A 45 -17.26 -4.45 -3.80
CA ALA A 45 -16.16 -5.38 -3.93
C ALA A 45 -16.15 -6.41 -2.80
N GLU A 46 -16.38 -5.99 -1.56
CA GLU A 46 -16.42 -6.90 -0.41
C GLU A 46 -17.54 -7.92 -0.48
N ARG A 47 -18.74 -7.51 -0.92
CA ARG A 47 -19.85 -8.44 -1.12
C ARG A 47 -19.55 -9.51 -2.17
N GLY A 48 -18.67 -9.19 -3.13
CA GLY A 48 -18.22 -10.12 -4.16
C GLY A 48 -17.08 -11.05 -3.72
N VAL A 49 -16.49 -10.87 -2.53
CA VAL A 49 -15.41 -11.74 -2.05
C VAL A 49 -16.00 -13.04 -1.49
N HIS A 50 -15.77 -14.14 -2.21
CA HIS A 50 -16.08 -15.47 -1.74
C HIS A 50 -15.03 -15.92 -0.70
N ASN A 51 -15.40 -16.87 0.17
CA ASN A 51 -14.49 -17.43 1.18
C ASN A 51 -13.41 -18.39 0.62
N ASP A 52 -13.27 -18.46 -0.69
CA ASP A 52 -12.23 -19.26 -1.34
C ASP A 52 -10.86 -18.54 -1.24
N THR A 53 -9.80 -19.33 -1.23
CA THR A 53 -8.39 -18.90 -1.20
C THR A 53 -7.74 -18.96 -2.59
N THR A 54 -8.47 -19.39 -3.61
CA THR A 54 -7.96 -19.42 -4.98
C THR A 54 -7.90 -18.02 -5.61
N PHE A 55 -7.09 -17.88 -6.65
CA PHE A 55 -7.08 -16.64 -7.43
C PHE A 55 -8.43 -16.47 -8.15
N PRO A 56 -9.04 -15.26 -8.14
CA PRO A 56 -8.49 -14.00 -7.61
C PRO A 56 -8.96 -13.62 -6.19
N SER A 57 -9.68 -14.48 -5.47
CA SER A 57 -10.31 -14.17 -4.17
C SER A 57 -9.35 -13.58 -3.13
N ASP A 58 -8.18 -14.17 -2.91
CA ASP A 58 -7.19 -13.63 -1.96
C ASP A 58 -6.57 -12.31 -2.44
N HIS A 59 -6.47 -12.09 -3.75
CA HIS A 59 -6.04 -10.81 -4.31
C HIS A 59 -7.09 -9.72 -4.07
N VAL A 60 -8.36 -10.05 -4.29
CA VAL A 60 -9.48 -9.14 -4.01
C VAL A 60 -9.51 -8.82 -2.52
N ARG A 61 -9.46 -9.83 -1.64
CA ARG A 61 -9.47 -9.64 -0.18
C ARG A 61 -8.31 -8.77 0.29
N THR A 62 -7.10 -9.03 -0.19
CA THR A 62 -5.93 -8.20 0.14
C THR A 62 -6.14 -6.75 -0.30
N LEU A 63 -6.65 -6.53 -1.53
CA LEU A 63 -6.84 -5.20 -2.08
C LEU A 63 -7.97 -4.46 -1.36
N THR A 64 -9.14 -5.07 -1.15
CA THR A 64 -10.26 -4.44 -0.45
C THR A 64 -9.89 -4.09 0.98
N SER A 65 -9.21 -4.98 1.71
CA SER A 65 -8.71 -4.67 3.06
C SER A 65 -7.66 -3.55 3.06
N THR A 66 -6.78 -3.49 2.05
CA THR A 66 -5.82 -2.37 1.91
C THR A 66 -6.54 -1.04 1.64
N VAL A 67 -7.54 -1.01 0.76
CA VAL A 67 -8.34 0.18 0.46
C VAL A 67 -9.16 0.61 1.68
N ARG A 68 -9.70 -0.33 2.46
CA ARG A 68 -10.36 -0.07 3.75
C ARG A 68 -9.40 0.61 4.72
N ALA A 69 -8.17 0.13 4.82
CA ALA A 69 -7.16 0.75 5.66
C ALA A 69 -6.87 2.19 5.24
N SER A 70 -6.70 2.45 3.94
CA SER A 70 -6.54 3.81 3.42
C SER A 70 -7.73 4.72 3.74
N LEU A 71 -8.97 4.22 3.56
CA LEU A 71 -10.19 4.97 3.90
C LEU A 71 -10.26 5.29 5.40
N CYS A 72 -9.96 4.33 6.28
CA CYS A 72 -9.90 4.55 7.71
C CYS A 72 -8.85 5.61 8.08
N LEU A 73 -7.65 5.58 7.47
CA LEU A 73 -6.62 6.61 7.68
C LEU A 73 -7.08 8.00 7.23
N ASP A 74 -7.75 8.11 6.07
CA ASP A 74 -8.29 9.39 5.59
C ASP A 74 -9.38 9.95 6.53
N LEU A 75 -10.10 9.07 7.23
CA LEU A 75 -11.10 9.43 8.24
C LEU A 75 -10.51 9.65 9.65
N GLY A 76 -9.20 9.40 9.84
CA GLY A 76 -8.53 9.47 11.15
C GLY A 76 -8.79 8.27 12.07
N ASP A 77 -9.40 7.20 11.57
CA ASP A 77 -9.66 5.96 12.29
C ASP A 77 -8.43 5.02 12.23
N THR A 78 -7.47 5.24 13.13
CA THR A 78 -6.24 4.42 13.19
C THR A 78 -6.50 2.98 13.65
N VAL A 79 -7.52 2.75 14.48
CA VAL A 79 -7.89 1.41 14.97
C VAL A 79 -8.53 0.59 13.86
N GLY A 80 -9.45 1.17 13.09
CA GLY A 80 -10.02 0.52 11.92
C GLY A 80 -8.97 0.25 10.84
N ALA A 81 -8.03 1.18 10.63
CA ALA A 81 -6.93 0.98 9.71
C ALA A 81 -6.02 -0.20 10.10
N GLN A 82 -5.67 -0.33 11.38
CA GLN A 82 -4.88 -1.46 11.88
C GLN A 82 -5.58 -2.80 11.63
N LYS A 83 -6.86 -2.92 12.00
CA LYS A 83 -7.65 -4.15 11.79
C LYS A 83 -7.72 -4.52 10.31
N ALA A 84 -7.93 -3.53 9.45
CA ALA A 84 -7.97 -3.74 8.01
C ALA A 84 -6.60 -4.20 7.47
N LEU A 85 -5.48 -3.69 7.99
CA LEU A 85 -4.14 -4.12 7.58
C LEU A 85 -3.79 -5.53 8.03
N GLU A 86 -4.25 -5.95 9.20
CA GLU A 86 -4.09 -7.33 9.67
C GLU A 86 -4.77 -8.32 8.71
N LEU A 87 -6.00 -8.01 8.29
CA LEU A 87 -6.74 -8.80 7.28
C LEU A 87 -6.02 -8.78 5.92
N ALA A 88 -5.56 -7.61 5.48
CA ALA A 88 -4.84 -7.47 4.22
C ALA A 88 -3.55 -8.29 4.22
N TYR A 89 -2.77 -8.24 5.30
CA TYR A 89 -1.52 -8.98 5.42
C TYR A 89 -1.76 -10.49 5.44
N ALA A 90 -2.75 -10.96 6.20
CA ALA A 90 -3.10 -12.38 6.23
C ALA A 90 -3.46 -12.90 4.83
N ALA A 91 -4.35 -12.20 4.10
CA ALA A 91 -4.71 -12.56 2.73
C ALA A 91 -3.51 -12.47 1.76
N ALA A 92 -2.65 -11.46 1.91
CA ALA A 92 -1.48 -11.28 1.05
C ALA A 92 -0.50 -12.46 1.14
N LEU A 93 -0.33 -13.06 2.32
CA LEU A 93 0.54 -14.21 2.51
C LEU A 93 0.11 -15.43 1.69
N HIS A 94 -1.19 -15.62 1.47
CA HIS A 94 -1.71 -16.71 0.64
C HIS A 94 -1.39 -16.51 -0.84
N THR A 95 -1.38 -15.27 -1.32
CA THR A 95 -1.06 -14.95 -2.72
C THR A 95 0.41 -15.16 -3.09
N ARG A 96 1.34 -15.07 -2.12
CA ARG A 96 2.80 -15.03 -2.31
C ARG A 96 3.29 -13.96 -3.31
N GLY A 97 2.44 -12.99 -3.65
CA GLY A 97 2.71 -11.95 -4.63
C GLY A 97 3.49 -10.78 -4.02
N ARG A 98 4.75 -10.57 -4.46
CA ARG A 98 5.55 -9.41 -4.01
C ARG A 98 4.86 -8.05 -4.27
N PRO A 99 4.18 -7.83 -5.42
CA PRO A 99 3.49 -6.56 -5.67
C PRO A 99 2.35 -6.29 -4.68
N ILE A 100 1.61 -7.31 -4.25
CA ILE A 100 0.48 -7.13 -3.34
C ILE A 100 0.95 -6.93 -1.90
N LEU A 101 2.03 -7.61 -1.48
CA LEU A 101 2.68 -7.34 -0.19
C LEU A 101 3.25 -5.92 -0.10
N ALA A 102 3.77 -5.37 -1.20
CA ALA A 102 4.26 -4.00 -1.24
C ALA A 102 3.16 -2.97 -0.95
N LEU A 103 1.93 -3.21 -1.43
CA LEU A 103 0.77 -2.35 -1.15
C LEU A 103 0.41 -2.34 0.35
N VAL A 104 0.44 -3.50 1.00
CA VAL A 104 0.22 -3.62 2.45
C VAL A 104 1.31 -2.86 3.22
N ALA A 105 2.58 -3.05 2.87
CA ALA A 105 3.70 -2.40 3.52
C ALA A 105 3.63 -0.86 3.46
N VAL A 106 3.21 -0.29 2.33
CA VAL A 106 3.02 1.16 2.18
C VAL A 106 1.95 1.68 3.14
N ASN A 107 0.85 0.96 3.32
CA ASN A 107 -0.22 1.38 4.23
C ASN A 107 0.13 1.16 5.71
N VAL A 108 0.91 0.12 6.04
CA VAL A 108 1.50 -0.04 7.38
C VAL A 108 2.41 1.14 7.72
N ALA A 109 3.25 1.59 6.78
CA ALA A 109 4.07 2.77 6.97
C ALA A 109 3.22 4.04 7.16
N ALA A 110 2.13 4.19 6.39
CA ALA A 110 1.20 5.30 6.56
C ALA A 110 0.52 5.29 7.94
N LEU A 111 0.11 4.12 8.42
CA LEU A 111 -0.47 3.95 9.76
C LEU A 111 0.54 4.32 10.85
N ALA A 112 1.79 3.87 10.74
CA ALA A 112 2.84 4.23 11.70
C ALA A 112 3.04 5.75 11.78
N VAL A 113 3.03 6.44 10.64
CA VAL A 113 3.08 7.92 10.62
C VAL A 113 1.85 8.52 11.30
N ALA A 114 0.66 7.98 11.08
CA ALA A 114 -0.59 8.48 11.66
C ALA A 114 -0.69 8.26 13.18
N THR A 115 -0.16 7.16 13.70
CA THR A 115 -0.15 6.84 15.14
C THR A 115 1.00 7.48 15.92
N GLY A 116 1.83 8.29 15.26
CA GLY A 116 3.01 8.92 15.87
C GLY A 116 4.19 7.96 16.07
N GLY A 117 4.10 6.75 15.52
CA GLY A 117 5.20 5.79 15.45
C GLY A 117 6.30 6.30 14.51
N THR A 118 7.38 6.81 15.09
CA THR A 118 8.54 7.29 14.33
C THR A 118 9.30 6.13 13.70
N ALA A 119 8.89 5.69 12.51
CA ALA A 119 9.87 5.26 11.51
C ALA A 119 10.47 6.55 10.89
N ARG A 120 11.27 7.29 11.68
CA ARG A 120 11.80 8.59 11.28
C ARG A 120 13.26 8.45 10.86
N PRO A 121 13.59 8.60 9.57
CA PRO A 121 14.82 9.28 9.19
C PRO A 121 14.68 10.79 9.47
N PRO A 122 15.69 11.46 10.04
CA PRO A 122 15.61 12.87 10.45
C PRO A 122 15.70 13.83 9.26
N SER A 123 14.67 13.89 8.42
CA SER A 123 14.45 14.99 7.48
C SER A 123 13.03 14.93 6.92
N ALA A 124 12.35 16.07 6.86
CA ALA A 124 10.98 16.27 6.35
C ALA A 124 9.84 15.79 7.26
N ARG A 125 9.48 16.62 8.24
CA ARG A 125 8.07 16.73 8.67
C ARG A 125 7.26 17.35 7.53
N CYS A 126 6.92 16.58 6.50
CA CYS A 126 5.80 16.95 5.63
C CYS A 126 4.52 16.54 6.34
N ARG A 127 3.99 17.43 7.18
CA ARG A 127 2.58 17.36 7.56
C ARG A 127 1.79 17.45 6.25
N LEU A 128 1.05 16.41 5.90
CA LEU A 128 0.04 16.50 4.86
C LEU A 128 -1.05 17.43 5.39
N PRO A 129 -1.34 18.57 4.75
CA PRO A 129 -2.56 19.29 5.06
C PRO A 129 -3.72 18.41 4.61
N SER A 130 -4.54 17.98 5.57
CA SER A 130 -5.90 17.53 5.31
C SER A 130 -6.66 18.69 4.66
N ALA A 131 -6.70 18.68 3.33
CA ALA A 131 -7.45 19.67 2.59
C ALA A 131 -8.95 19.45 2.83
N ARG A 132 -9.50 20.16 3.83
CA ARG A 132 -10.90 20.59 3.79
C ARG A 132 -11.09 21.32 2.46
N ARG A 133 -11.67 20.68 1.45
CA ARG A 133 -12.11 21.39 0.25
C ARG A 133 -13.44 22.06 0.53
N ALA A 134 -13.38 23.38 0.57
CA ALA A 134 -14.51 24.26 0.36
C ALA A 134 -15.27 23.87 -0.92
N ARG A 135 -16.60 24.01 -0.86
CA ARG A 135 -17.53 23.84 -1.97
C ARG A 135 -17.11 24.69 -3.17
N PRO A 136 -17.22 24.20 -4.43
CA PRO A 136 -17.04 25.06 -5.58
C PRO A 136 -18.27 25.96 -5.76
N HIS A 137 -18.08 27.27 -5.63
CA HIS A 137 -18.97 28.27 -6.20
C HIS A 137 -18.94 28.16 -7.73
N ARG A 138 -20.13 28.27 -8.35
CA ARG A 138 -20.32 28.48 -9.79
C ARG A 138 -19.56 29.72 -10.27
N LEU A 139 -19.05 29.67 -11.51
CA LEU A 139 -19.12 30.67 -12.62
C LEU A 139 -17.98 30.39 -13.65
N PRO A 140 -17.99 30.97 -14.86
CA PRO A 140 -18.85 30.68 -16.01
C PRO A 140 -18.05 30.08 -17.21
N ARG A 141 -18.79 29.60 -18.22
CA ARG A 141 -18.25 29.00 -19.48
C ARG A 141 -17.40 29.99 -20.28
N PRO A 142 -16.26 29.57 -20.87
CA PRO A 142 -15.66 30.24 -22.02
C PRO A 142 -16.13 29.61 -23.34
N ARG A 143 -16.38 30.50 -24.31
CA ARG A 143 -16.83 30.20 -25.68
C ARG A 143 -15.76 29.47 -26.49
N THR A 144 -16.24 28.64 -27.41
CA THR A 144 -15.51 27.92 -28.45
C THR A 144 -14.75 28.85 -29.39
N HIS A 145 -13.47 28.56 -29.63
CA HIS A 145 -12.81 28.84 -30.91
C HIS A 145 -11.67 27.84 -31.13
N LEU A 146 -11.79 27.01 -32.17
CA LEU A 146 -10.70 26.19 -32.72
C LEU A 146 -9.82 27.07 -33.61
N PRO A 147 -8.50 26.79 -33.68
CA PRO A 147 -7.97 26.28 -34.95
C PRO A 147 -6.83 25.23 -34.82
N GLY A 148 -6.77 24.33 -35.81
CA GLY A 148 -5.52 23.87 -36.45
C GLY A 148 -4.67 22.77 -35.79
N PRO A 149 -4.41 21.63 -36.47
CA PRO A 149 -3.52 20.58 -35.96
C PRO A 149 -2.06 20.84 -36.36
N GLY A 150 -1.20 21.13 -35.37
CA GLY A 150 0.24 21.33 -35.56
C GLY A 150 1.06 20.46 -34.60
N ARG A 151 1.88 19.58 -35.17
CA ARG A 151 2.74 18.59 -34.50
C ARG A 151 3.73 19.23 -33.52
N THR A 152 3.69 18.87 -32.24
CA THR A 152 4.90 18.81 -31.37
C THR A 152 4.66 17.95 -30.11
N GLY A 153 4.60 16.63 -30.28
CA GLY A 153 4.50 15.68 -29.15
C GLY A 153 5.87 15.26 -28.63
N ARG A 154 6.58 16.15 -27.91
CA ARG A 154 7.75 15.79 -27.10
C ARG A 154 7.38 15.95 -25.62
N ARG A 155 7.59 14.88 -24.84
CA ARG A 155 7.78 14.87 -23.38
C ARG A 155 6.56 15.26 -22.52
N ILE A 156 5.70 14.27 -22.24
CA ILE A 156 4.92 14.24 -21.00
C ILE A 156 5.12 12.87 -20.35
N LEU A 157 6.20 12.73 -19.58
CA LEU A 157 6.27 11.82 -18.46
C LEU A 157 7.36 12.38 -17.52
N CYS A 158 7.11 12.30 -16.21
CA CYS A 158 7.93 12.86 -15.11
C CYS A 158 7.56 14.26 -14.58
N ARG A 159 6.27 14.60 -14.48
CA ARG A 159 5.82 15.72 -13.61
C ARG A 159 5.06 15.29 -12.33
N GLY A 160 4.77 14.00 -12.15
CA GLY A 160 3.95 13.49 -11.03
C GLY A 160 4.68 13.09 -9.75
N ILE A 161 6.02 13.01 -9.73
CA ILE A 161 6.77 12.47 -8.58
C ILE A 161 7.61 13.56 -7.87
N ARG A 162 7.71 14.77 -8.44
CA ARG A 162 8.65 15.80 -7.96
C ARG A 162 8.06 16.90 -7.07
N GLN A 163 6.75 16.99 -6.89
CA GLN A 163 6.13 18.03 -6.04
C GLN A 163 5.84 17.58 -4.59
N ARG A 164 6.31 16.39 -4.19
CA ARG A 164 6.11 15.86 -2.83
C ARG A 164 7.38 15.73 -1.99
N LEU A 165 8.53 16.08 -2.56
CA LEU A 165 9.80 16.17 -1.86
C LEU A 165 10.31 17.59 -2.06
N GLY A 166 10.08 18.46 -1.07
CA GLY A 166 10.62 19.81 -1.04
C GLY A 166 12.14 19.76 -0.93
N VAL A 167 12.81 19.57 -2.05
CA VAL A 167 14.26 19.73 -2.20
C VAL A 167 14.46 21.05 -2.93
N GLU A 168 14.44 22.15 -2.17
CA GLU A 168 15.09 23.37 -2.61
C GLU A 168 16.58 23.09 -2.71
N ARG A 169 17.16 23.43 -3.87
CA ARG A 169 18.61 23.49 -4.04
C ARG A 169 19.11 24.68 -3.22
N GLN A 170 19.83 24.41 -2.13
CA GLN A 170 20.73 25.39 -1.55
C GLN A 170 22.01 25.41 -2.38
N ASP A 171 22.06 26.38 -3.29
CA ASP A 171 23.32 26.84 -3.87
C ASP A 171 24.16 27.44 -2.72
N SER A 172 25.20 26.71 -2.32
CA SER A 172 26.20 27.20 -1.37
C SER A 172 27.55 27.24 -2.07
N HIS A 173 27.92 28.45 -2.49
CA HIS A 173 29.29 28.88 -2.60
C HIS A 173 29.96 28.74 -1.23
N ASP A 174 30.97 27.89 -1.10
CA ASP A 174 32.22 28.28 -0.46
C ASP A 174 33.34 27.31 -0.85
N ARG A 175 34.37 27.84 -1.53
CA ARG A 175 35.64 27.16 -1.77
C ARG A 175 36.73 28.10 -1.29
N SER A 176 37.13 27.94 -0.04
CA SER A 176 38.45 28.36 0.45
C SER A 176 39.11 27.21 1.21
N ARG A 177 40.33 26.90 0.76
CA ARG A 177 41.36 25.95 1.20
C ARG A 177 41.92 26.27 2.62
N PRO A 178 43.01 25.63 3.09
CA PRO A 178 43.46 24.22 3.06
C PRO A 178 43.96 23.71 4.44
N GLY A 179 44.22 22.39 4.53
CA GLY A 179 45.33 21.75 5.28
C GLY A 179 45.42 21.91 6.80
N GLU A 180 45.53 20.80 7.53
CA GLU A 180 46.63 20.49 8.48
C GLU A 180 46.39 19.12 9.13
N ALA A 181 47.45 18.58 9.72
CA ALA A 181 47.74 17.18 9.92
C ALA A 181 46.99 16.47 11.07
N ALA A 182 47.07 15.13 11.02
CA ALA A 182 46.79 14.14 12.08
C ALA A 182 47.65 14.37 13.35
N PRO A 183 47.70 13.51 14.40
CA PRO A 183 47.01 12.22 14.64
C PRO A 183 46.52 12.00 16.10
N ARG A 184 45.84 10.85 16.35
CA ARG A 184 46.12 9.85 17.41
C ARG A 184 44.86 9.22 18.02
N ASP A 185 44.92 7.89 18.02
CA ASP A 185 44.55 6.95 19.08
C ASP A 185 43.56 7.44 20.14
N GLN A 186 42.36 6.86 20.10
CA GLN A 186 41.69 6.45 21.32
C GLN A 186 40.87 5.18 21.07
N LEU A 187 41.24 4.17 21.84
CA LEU A 187 40.70 2.82 21.89
C LEU A 187 39.21 2.86 22.25
N ASN A 188 38.39 2.16 21.47
CA ASN A 188 36.97 1.95 21.74
C ASN A 188 36.78 0.61 22.47
N PRO A 189 36.33 0.59 23.74
CA PRO A 189 35.98 -0.63 24.45
C PRO A 189 34.49 -0.93 24.27
N CYS A 190 34.06 -1.41 23.10
CA CYS A 190 32.65 -1.76 22.86
C CYS A 190 32.44 -3.04 22.01
N GLU A 191 33.40 -3.98 22.00
CA GLU A 191 33.27 -5.25 21.26
C GLU A 191 32.85 -6.47 22.10
N ASN A 192 32.53 -6.32 23.39
CA ASN A 192 32.24 -7.47 24.27
C ASN A 192 30.77 -7.60 24.74
N ALA A 193 29.78 -7.26 23.91
CA ALA A 193 28.36 -7.48 24.24
C ALA A 193 27.60 -8.39 23.24
N SER A 194 28.23 -8.85 22.16
CA SER A 194 27.53 -9.58 21.09
C SER A 194 27.72 -11.11 21.10
N ALA A 195 28.48 -11.66 22.05
CA ALA A 195 28.82 -13.09 22.10
C ALA A 195 27.92 -13.96 23.02
N SER A 196 27.12 -13.36 23.91
CA SER A 196 26.37 -14.12 24.93
C SER A 196 24.89 -14.38 24.62
N ALA A 197 24.33 -13.81 23.54
CA ALA A 197 22.90 -13.98 23.20
C ALA A 197 22.62 -15.06 22.14
N ARG A 198 23.64 -15.71 21.55
CA ARG A 198 23.47 -16.70 20.47
C ARG A 198 23.40 -18.16 20.95
N ARG A 199 23.36 -18.44 22.27
CA ARG A 199 23.38 -19.81 22.81
C ARG A 199 22.09 -20.32 23.47
N ALA A 200 20.98 -19.58 23.41
CA ALA A 200 19.75 -19.93 24.14
C ALA A 200 18.48 -20.19 23.30
N GLN A 201 18.57 -20.28 21.96
CA GLN A 201 17.39 -20.50 21.09
C GLN A 201 17.47 -21.73 20.15
N MET A 202 18.35 -22.69 20.45
CA MET A 202 18.37 -23.99 19.78
C MET A 202 18.03 -25.12 20.77
N SER A 203 16.80 -25.15 21.28
CA SER A 203 16.23 -26.38 21.85
C SER A 203 14.71 -26.26 22.00
N ARG A 204 13.98 -26.41 20.89
CA ARG A 204 12.58 -26.87 20.93
C ARG A 204 12.35 -27.87 19.78
N PRO A 205 12.14 -29.15 20.08
CA PRO A 205 11.85 -30.16 19.07
C PRO A 205 10.44 -29.96 18.48
N ASN A 206 10.37 -30.20 17.18
CA ASN A 206 9.24 -29.96 16.29
C ASN A 206 8.35 -31.22 16.29
N ASP A 207 7.25 -31.21 17.05
CA ASP A 207 6.40 -32.38 17.28
C ASP A 207 5.05 -32.26 16.55
N TYR A 208 5.10 -32.12 15.21
CA TYR A 208 3.91 -32.00 14.35
C TYR A 208 3.72 -33.15 13.36
N ARG A 209 4.33 -34.31 13.62
CA ARG A 209 4.25 -35.48 12.72
C ARG A 209 3.61 -36.70 13.36
N ARG A 210 2.34 -36.58 13.77
CA ARG A 210 1.47 -37.74 14.06
C ARG A 210 -0.01 -37.39 13.89
N ARG A 211 -0.50 -37.39 12.64
CA ARG A 211 -1.93 -37.55 12.34
C ARG A 211 -2.17 -37.88 10.85
N LEU A 212 -1.59 -38.99 10.40
CA LEU A 212 -1.99 -39.68 9.17
C LEU A 212 -1.74 -41.16 9.39
N VAL A 213 -2.76 -41.90 9.88
CA VAL A 213 -3.12 -43.29 9.54
C VAL A 213 -4.37 -43.60 10.37
N ASN A 214 -5.55 -43.60 9.74
CA ASN A 214 -6.66 -44.56 9.94
C ASN A 214 -7.96 -44.02 9.31
N GLN A 215 -8.19 -44.35 8.04
CA GLN A 215 -9.53 -44.51 7.49
C GLN A 215 -9.73 -46.01 7.22
N PRO A 216 -10.67 -46.69 7.90
CA PRO A 216 -11.10 -48.00 7.45
C PRO A 216 -12.07 -47.86 6.27
N HIS A 217 -11.75 -48.55 5.18
CA HIS A 217 -12.68 -48.82 4.09
C HIS A 217 -13.74 -49.80 4.57
N GLY A 218 -15.00 -49.37 4.52
CA GLY A 218 -16.17 -50.22 4.68
C GLY A 218 -17.00 -50.20 3.39
N HIS A 219 -16.59 -51.02 2.42
CA HIS A 219 -17.46 -51.52 1.38
C HIS A 219 -18.28 -52.68 1.94
N THR A 220 -19.61 -52.61 1.90
CA THR A 220 -20.42 -53.82 1.70
C THR A 220 -21.65 -53.46 0.86
N PHE A 221 -21.68 -54.04 -0.34
CA PHE A 221 -22.84 -54.24 -1.18
C PHE A 221 -23.78 -55.28 -0.54
N LEU A 222 -25.06 -54.98 -0.46
CA LEU A 222 -26.22 -55.75 -0.95
C LEU A 222 -27.51 -55.17 -0.37
#